data_AF-A0A952RYX5-F1
#
_entry.id   AF-A0A952RYX5-F1
#
_cell.length_a   1.000
_cell.length_b   1.000
_cell.length_c   1.000
_cell.angle_alpha   90.00
_cell.angle_beta   90.00
_cell.angle_gamma   90.00
#
_symmetry.space_group_name_H-M   'P 1'
#
loop_
_entity.id
_entity.type
_entity.pdbx_description
1 polymer ?
#
loop_
_entity_poly.entity_id
_entity_poly.type
_entity_poly.pdbx_seq_one_letter_code
_entity_poly.pdbx_strand_id
1 'polypeptide(L)'
;MNSCVIEIVEILSDVAVAELRETIHIVTEGIQGPPGASGAGFVFSQPTPATEWVINHNLGFRPAVEIIDAGGNEVDAEVQHISVNQARVYFNAAIAGEARCV
;
A
#
# COMPACT_ATOMS: atom_id res chain seq x y z
N MET A 1 -56.16 -59.24 35.71
CA MET A 1 -54.73 -59.07 35.34
C MET A 1 -54.78 -58.51 33.92
N ASN A 2 -54.51 -57.23 33.63
CA ASN A 2 -53.38 -56.38 34.00
C ASN A 2 -53.89 -54.93 34.03
N SER A 3 -53.76 -54.15 35.10
CA SER A 3 -52.51 -53.51 35.56
C SER A 3 -51.76 -52.81 34.44
N CYS A 4 -51.98 -51.51 34.26
CA CYS A 4 -50.93 -50.49 34.19
C CYS A 4 -51.59 -49.15 33.88
N VAL A 5 -52.02 -48.40 34.89
CA VAL A 5 -51.32 -47.20 35.38
C VAL A 5 -50.58 -46.40 34.30
N ILE A 6 -50.96 -45.11 34.23
CA ILE A 6 -50.08 -43.94 34.03
C ILE A 6 -49.54 -43.88 32.59
N GLU A 7 -49.88 -42.87 31.80
CA GLU A 7 -49.05 -41.67 31.70
C GLU A 7 -49.88 -40.45 31.27
N ILE A 8 -50.34 -39.67 32.26
CA ILE A 8 -50.46 -38.21 32.15
C ILE A 8 -49.10 -37.62 32.55
N VAL A 9 -48.06 -38.01 31.83
CA VAL A 9 -46.69 -37.49 31.92
C VAL A 9 -46.13 -37.78 30.53
N GLU A 10 -46.12 -36.84 29.60
CA GLU A 10 -45.03 -35.89 29.45
C GLU A 10 -45.57 -34.53 29.02
N ILE A 11 -45.88 -33.71 30.02
CA ILE A 11 -45.93 -32.26 29.86
C ILE A 11 -44.47 -31.81 29.71
N LEU A 12 -44.15 -31.22 28.55
CA LEU A 12 -42.97 -30.39 28.26
C LEU A 12 -41.60 -31.11 28.19
N SER A 13 -41.41 -32.12 27.32
CA SER A 13 -40.05 -32.54 26.96
C SER A 13 -39.47 -31.83 25.73
N ASP A 14 -40.30 -31.22 24.88
CA ASP A 14 -39.79 -30.57 23.66
C ASP A 14 -39.65 -29.04 23.78
N VAL A 15 -39.22 -28.54 24.94
CA VAL A 15 -38.55 -27.23 24.95
C VAL A 15 -37.14 -27.42 24.40
N ALA A 16 -37.06 -27.60 23.08
CA ALA A 16 -35.80 -27.56 22.36
C ALA A 16 -35.28 -26.12 22.48
N VAL A 17 -34.45 -25.86 23.48
CA VAL A 17 -33.68 -24.62 23.59
C VAL A 17 -32.66 -24.65 22.45
N ALA A 18 -33.07 -24.17 21.28
CA ALA A 18 -32.18 -23.94 20.17
C ALA A 18 -31.26 -22.77 20.56
N GLU A 19 -30.05 -23.09 21.00
CA GLU A 19 -29.02 -22.07 21.21
C GLU A 19 -28.64 -21.45 19.87
N LEU A 20 -29.19 -20.27 19.57
CA LEU A 20 -28.70 -19.40 18.52
C LEU A 20 -27.39 -18.76 19.01
N ARG A 21 -26.27 -19.47 18.81
CA ARG A 21 -24.95 -18.86 18.93
C ARG A 21 -24.65 -18.08 17.66
N GLU A 22 -24.83 -16.77 17.72
CA GLU A 22 -24.35 -15.87 16.69
C GLU A 22 -22.85 -15.64 16.93
N THR A 23 -22.01 -16.30 16.15
CA THR A 23 -20.56 -16.10 16.20
C THR A 23 -20.25 -14.71 15.65
N ILE A 24 -20.05 -13.72 16.54
CA ILE A 24 -19.53 -12.41 16.14
C ILE A 24 -18.03 -12.55 15.90
N HIS A 25 -17.63 -12.53 14.62
CA HIS A 25 -16.24 -12.31 14.23
C HIS A 25 -15.91 -10.83 14.45
N ILE A 26 -15.28 -10.49 15.58
CA ILE A 26 -14.75 -9.14 15.78
C ILE A 26 -13.54 -8.99 14.86
N VAL A 27 -13.71 -8.33 13.71
CA VAL A 27 -12.59 -7.79 12.93
C VAL A 27 -12.09 -6.57 13.71
N THR A 28 -10.95 -6.72 14.38
CA THR A 28 -10.32 -5.67 15.22
C THR A 28 -9.60 -4.60 14.40
N GLU A 29 -9.63 -4.72 13.08
CA GLU A 29 -8.88 -3.88 12.14
C GLU A 29 -9.85 -2.88 11.50
N GLY A 30 -9.47 -1.60 11.49
CA GLY A 30 -10.25 -0.59 10.77
C GLY A 30 -10.34 -0.92 9.28
N ILE A 31 -11.42 -0.49 8.62
CA ILE A 31 -11.54 -0.66 7.17
C ILE A 31 -10.32 -0.01 6.49
N GLN A 32 -9.65 -0.74 5.59
CA GLN A 32 -8.61 -0.15 4.76
C GLN A 32 -9.23 0.99 3.94
N GLY A 33 -8.57 2.15 3.92
CA GLY A 33 -8.99 3.25 3.05
C GLY A 33 -8.98 2.84 1.58
N PRO A 34 -9.65 3.60 0.69
CA PRO A 34 -9.57 3.36 -0.75
C PRO A 34 -8.10 3.25 -1.20
N PRO A 35 -7.78 2.39 -2.18
CA PRO A 35 -6.47 2.39 -2.81
C PRO A 35 -6.08 3.81 -3.25
N GLY A 36 -4.84 4.21 -3.00
CA GLY A 36 -4.32 5.48 -3.51
C GLY A 36 -4.42 5.54 -5.04
N ALA A 37 -4.54 6.73 -5.61
CA ALA A 37 -4.51 6.90 -7.06
C ALA A 37 -3.16 6.41 -7.61
N SER A 38 -3.18 5.63 -8.70
CA SER A 38 -1.96 5.26 -9.41
C SER A 38 -1.30 6.53 -9.96
N GLY A 39 -0.25 7.00 -9.31
CA GLY A 39 0.54 8.15 -9.77
C GLY A 39 1.26 7.85 -11.08
N ALA A 40 1.35 8.83 -11.97
CA ALA A 40 2.22 8.75 -13.15
C ALA A 40 3.68 8.95 -12.71
N GLY A 41 4.56 8.03 -13.09
CA GLY A 41 6.01 8.12 -12.82
C GLY A 41 6.81 8.36 -14.10
N PHE A 42 8.04 8.87 -13.95
CA PHE A 42 9.00 9.10 -15.02
C PHE A 42 10.39 8.60 -14.63
N VAL A 43 11.11 7.98 -15.58
CA VAL A 43 12.49 7.53 -15.36
C VAL A 43 13.43 8.25 -16.32
N PHE A 44 14.46 8.87 -15.75
CA PHE A 44 15.58 9.49 -16.46
C PHE A 44 16.80 8.57 -16.40
N SER A 45 17.58 8.47 -17.48
CA SER A 45 18.82 7.71 -17.51
C SER A 45 19.99 8.59 -17.92
N GLN A 46 21.08 8.49 -17.17
CA GLN A 46 22.33 9.21 -17.38
C GLN A 46 23.49 8.20 -17.45
N PRO A 47 23.81 7.64 -18.64
CA PRO A 47 24.84 6.61 -18.77
C PRO A 47 26.28 7.15 -18.63
N THR A 48 26.48 8.45 -18.87
CA THR A 48 27.79 9.10 -18.74
C THR A 48 27.83 9.91 -17.46
N PRO A 49 28.84 9.69 -16.58
CA PRO A 49 28.91 10.40 -15.31
C PRO A 49 28.87 11.92 -15.46
N ALA A 50 27.99 12.57 -14.70
CA ALA A 50 27.85 14.02 -14.68
C ALA A 50 27.57 14.51 -13.25
N THR A 51 27.99 15.74 -12.93
CA THR A 51 27.72 16.41 -11.64
C THR A 51 26.40 17.17 -11.63
N GLU A 52 25.76 17.34 -12.79
CA GLU A 52 24.46 18.00 -12.94
C GLU A 52 23.59 17.17 -13.89
N TRP A 53 22.39 16.81 -13.44
CA TRP A 53 21.38 16.16 -14.28
C TRP A 53 20.19 17.10 -14.48
N VAL A 54 19.77 17.29 -15.72
CA VAL A 54 18.57 18.08 -16.07
C VAL A 54 17.46 17.12 -16.50
N ILE A 55 16.43 17.00 -15.66
CA ILE A 55 15.39 15.98 -15.77
C ILE A 55 14.09 16.64 -16.24
N ASN A 56 13.71 16.41 -17.50
CA ASN A 56 12.46 16.90 -18.10
C ASN A 56 11.35 15.84 -18.00
N HIS A 57 10.74 15.71 -16.82
CA HIS A 57 9.80 14.62 -16.52
C HIS A 57 8.34 14.87 -16.99
N ASN A 58 7.93 16.13 -17.21
CA ASN A 58 6.59 16.49 -17.73
C ASN A 58 5.38 15.89 -16.98
N LEU A 59 5.49 15.72 -15.66
CA LEU A 59 4.43 15.12 -14.85
C LEU A 59 3.33 16.10 -14.41
N GLY A 60 3.55 17.41 -14.55
CA GLY A 60 2.58 18.43 -14.13
C GLY A 60 2.54 18.72 -12.62
N PHE A 61 3.48 18.16 -11.84
CA PHE A 61 3.67 18.42 -10.41
C PHE A 61 5.16 18.33 -10.03
N ARG A 62 5.52 18.55 -8.77
CA ARG A 62 6.90 18.43 -8.27
C ARG A 62 7.06 17.06 -7.58
N PRO A 63 7.54 16.02 -8.29
CA PRO A 63 7.61 14.65 -7.77
C PRO A 63 8.73 14.47 -6.74
N ALA A 64 8.69 13.36 -6.01
CA ALA A 64 9.89 12.86 -5.35
C ALA A 64 10.90 12.40 -6.42
N VAL A 65 12.20 12.61 -6.18
CA VAL A 65 13.25 12.20 -7.11
C VAL A 65 14.19 11.27 -6.36
N GLU A 66 14.10 9.97 -6.67
CA GLU A 66 15.00 8.93 -6.17
C GLU A 66 16.12 8.74 -7.19
N ILE A 67 17.38 8.77 -6.75
CA ILE A 67 18.55 8.57 -7.61
C ILE A 67 19.18 7.23 -7.31
N ILE A 68 19.40 6.43 -8.36
CA ILE A 68 20.09 5.15 -8.29
C ILE A 68 21.33 5.22 -9.18
N ASP A 69 22.51 4.92 -8.64
CA ASP A 69 23.76 4.89 -9.41
C ASP A 69 23.84 3.67 -10.35
N ALA A 70 24.86 3.64 -11.21
CA ALA A 70 25.08 2.51 -12.13
C ALA A 70 25.37 1.17 -11.43
N GLY A 71 25.71 1.18 -10.15
CA GLY A 71 25.89 0.01 -9.30
C GLY A 71 24.60 -0.46 -8.61
N GLY A 72 23.50 0.27 -8.74
CA GLY A 72 22.22 -0.03 -8.10
C GLY A 72 22.10 0.52 -6.66
N ASN A 73 22.98 1.43 -6.25
CA ASN A 73 22.92 2.05 -4.92
C ASN A 73 22.10 3.34 -4.97
N GLU A 74 21.31 3.58 -3.93
CA GLU A 74 20.64 4.86 -3.73
C GLU A 74 21.66 5.97 -3.40
N VAL A 75 21.45 7.15 -3.97
CA VAL A 75 22.34 8.30 -3.81
C VAL A 75 21.55 9.52 -3.36
N ASP A 76 21.95 10.09 -2.22
CA ASP A 76 21.46 11.40 -1.79
C ASP A 76 22.15 12.54 -2.56
N ALA A 77 21.36 13.48 -3.05
CA ALA A 77 21.83 14.61 -3.84
C ALA A 77 20.97 15.86 -3.59
N GLU A 78 21.47 17.02 -4.00
CA GLU A 78 20.67 18.25 -4.00
C GLU A 78 19.69 18.20 -5.19
N VAL A 79 18.39 18.19 -4.90
CA VAL A 79 17.34 18.17 -5.91
C VAL A 79 16.62 19.51 -5.92
N GLN A 80 16.74 20.24 -7.02
CA GLN A 80 16.06 21.50 -7.25
C GLN A 80 14.93 21.32 -8.28
N HIS A 81 13.68 21.51 -7.88
CA HIS A 81 12.56 21.54 -8.83
C HIS A 81 12.48 22.90 -9.54
N ILE A 82 12.93 22.96 -10.79
CA ILE A 82 12.89 24.18 -11.60
C ILE A 82 11.44 24.55 -11.98
N SER A 83 10.61 23.55 -12.30
CA SER A 83 9.18 23.74 -12.60
C SER A 83 8.37 22.49 -12.23
N VAL A 84 7.06 22.50 -12.54
CA VAL A 84 6.20 21.31 -12.43
C VAL A 84 6.49 20.24 -13.48
N ASN A 85 7.41 20.50 -14.41
CA ASN A 85 7.79 19.59 -15.49
C ASN A 85 9.29 19.32 -15.56
N GLN A 86 10.09 19.97 -14.70
CA GLN A 86 11.54 19.86 -14.73
C GLN A 86 12.13 19.89 -13.32
N ALA A 87 13.02 18.93 -13.05
CA ALA A 87 13.91 18.91 -11.91
C ALA A 87 15.36 18.99 -12.37
N ARG A 88 16.23 19.45 -11.46
CA ARG A 88 17.67 19.49 -11.66
C ARG A 88 18.35 18.91 -10.44
N VAL A 89 19.30 18.02 -10.65
CA VAL A 89 20.01 17.32 -9.58
C VAL A 89 21.48 17.68 -9.62
N TYR A 90 22.06 18.00 -8.48
CA TYR A 90 23.48 18.35 -8.33
C TYR A 90 24.20 17.37 -7.40
N PHE A 91 25.37 16.91 -7.83
CA PHE A 91 26.21 15.96 -7.11
C PHE A 91 27.58 16.57 -6.79
N ASN A 92 28.20 16.11 -5.70
CA ASN A 92 29.57 16.47 -5.31
C ASN A 92 30.64 15.74 -6.14
N ALA A 93 30.28 14.65 -6.81
CA ALA A 93 31.10 13.90 -7.75
C ALA A 93 30.27 13.51 -8.98
N ALA A 94 30.92 13.23 -10.11
CA ALA A 94 30.20 12.83 -11.33
C ALA A 94 29.61 11.43 -11.16
N ILE A 95 28.29 11.30 -11.35
CA ILE A 95 27.56 10.03 -11.20
C ILE A 95 26.84 9.69 -12.50
N ALA A 96 26.85 8.40 -12.85
CA ALA A 96 26.01 7.79 -13.87
C ALA A 96 24.98 6.89 -13.19
N GLY A 97 23.80 6.75 -13.80
CA GLY A 97 22.71 5.98 -13.22
C GLY A 97 21.34 6.36 -13.78
N GLU A 98 20.32 6.25 -12.94
CA GLU A 98 18.94 6.63 -13.24
C GLU A 98 18.32 7.49 -12.13
N ALA A 99 17.33 8.30 -12.49
CA ALA A 99 16.49 9.00 -11.53
C ALA A 99 15.02 8.65 -11.77
N ARG A 100 14.31 8.31 -10.70
CA ARG A 100 12.89 7.94 -10.71
C ARG A 100 12.10 9.08 -10.08
N CYS A 101 11.19 9.64 -10.88
CA CYS A 101 10.28 10.70 -10.50
C CYS A 101 8.89 10.11 -10.26
N VAL A 102 8.39 10.15 -9.03
CA VAL A 102 7.09 9.59 -8.63
C VAL A 102 6.28 10.52 -7.73
#